data_AF-C7DWS3-F1
#
_entry.id   AF-C7DWS3-F1
#
_cell.length_a   1.000
_cell.length_b   1.000
_cell.length_c   1.000
_cell.angle_alpha   90.00
_cell.angle_beta   90.00
_cell.angle_gamma   90.00
#
_symmetry.space_group_name_H-M   'P 1'
#
loop_
_entity.id
_entity.type
_entity.pdbx_description
1 polymer ?
#
loop_
_entity_poly.entity_id
_entity_poly.type
_entity_poly.pdbx_seq_one_letter_code
_entity_poly.pdbx_strand_id
1 'polypeptide(L)'
;PEDIDNGEVNPRDEFKARARYLGEKYDYDVTEARKIWSFGPDGTGPNLLIDCTKGVQYLNEIKDSVVAGFQWATKEGVLSEENMRAVRFNIYDVTLHSDAIHRGGGQIIPTTRRCLYACILTAQ
;
A
#
# COMPACT_ATOMS: atom_id res chain seq x y z
N PRO A 1 -8.74 -3.31 11.96
CA PRO A 1 -9.33 -3.59 10.63
C PRO A 1 -10.83 -3.32 10.61
N GLU A 2 -11.50 -3.59 11.73
CA GLU A 2 -12.93 -3.32 11.94
C GLU A 2 -13.29 -1.86 11.66
N ASP A 3 -12.48 -0.89 12.10
CA ASP A 3 -12.70 0.53 11.82
C ASP A 3 -12.74 0.87 10.32
N ILE A 4 -12.01 0.12 9.49
CA ILE A 4 -12.05 0.30 8.02
C ILE A 4 -13.37 -0.28 7.48
N ASP A 5 -13.77 -1.47 7.94
CA ASP A 5 -15.03 -2.09 7.50
C ASP A 5 -16.27 -1.29 7.96
N ASN A 6 -16.20 -0.71 9.15
CA ASN A 6 -17.24 0.16 9.72
C ASN A 6 -17.26 1.56 9.09
N GLY A 7 -16.25 1.90 8.28
CA GLY A 7 -16.13 3.19 7.61
C GLY A 7 -15.66 4.33 8.52
N GLU A 8 -15.16 4.05 9.72
CA GLU A 8 -14.52 5.03 10.61
C GLU A 8 -13.17 5.50 10.05
N VAL A 9 -12.50 4.64 9.28
CA VAL A 9 -11.28 4.97 8.53
C VAL A 9 -11.53 4.71 7.04
N ASN A 10 -11.63 5.77 6.26
CA ASN A 10 -11.95 5.69 4.84
C ASN A 10 -10.85 6.30 3.95
N PRO A 11 -10.61 5.75 2.74
CA PRO A 11 -9.75 6.36 1.72
C PRO A 11 -10.07 7.83 1.42
N ARG A 12 -11.35 8.21 1.48
CA ARG A 12 -11.85 9.55 1.15
C ARG A 12 -11.66 10.59 2.27
N ASP A 13 -11.35 10.15 3.48
CA ASP A 13 -11.13 11.05 4.60
C ASP A 13 -9.94 11.97 4.34
N GLU A 14 -9.98 13.17 4.91
CA GLU A 14 -8.83 14.07 4.87
C GLU A 14 -7.62 13.37 5.50
N PHE A 15 -6.53 13.26 4.74
CA PHE A 15 -5.35 12.48 5.13
C PHE A 15 -4.74 12.93 6.48
N LYS A 16 -4.85 14.22 6.86
CA LYS A 16 -4.37 14.71 8.15
C LYS A 16 -5.23 14.23 9.32
N ALA A 17 -6.55 14.33 9.17
CA ALA A 17 -7.50 13.87 10.19
C ALA A 17 -7.39 12.34 10.36
N ARG A 18 -7.36 11.60 9.24
CA ARG A 18 -7.14 10.15 9.25
C ARG A 18 -5.82 9.76 9.91
N ALA A 19 -4.72 10.43 9.57
CA ALA A 19 -3.43 10.15 10.17
C ALA A 19 -3.40 10.44 11.68
N ARG A 20 -4.08 11.49 12.13
CA ARG A 20 -4.23 11.82 13.55
C ARG A 20 -5.00 10.74 14.28
N TYR A 21 -6.14 10.32 13.73
CA TYR A 21 -6.95 9.24 14.28
C TYR A 21 -6.15 7.94 14.41
N LEU A 22 -5.44 7.55 13.35
CA LEU A 22 -4.58 6.37 13.37
C LEU A 22 -3.43 6.49 14.37
N GLY A 23 -2.86 7.68 14.55
CA GLY A 23 -1.84 7.93 15.57
C GLY A 23 -2.38 7.83 17.00
N GLU A 24 -3.54 8.45 17.27
CA GLU A 24 -4.13 8.49 18.61
C GLU A 24 -4.73 7.14 19.04
N LYS A 25 -5.39 6.41 18.12
CA LYS A 25 -6.06 5.14 18.43
C LYS A 25 -5.16 3.91 18.28
N TYR A 26 -4.22 3.94 17.34
CA TYR A 26 -3.44 2.77 16.92
C TYR A 26 -1.92 2.97 16.95
N ASP A 27 -1.43 4.08 17.50
CA ASP A 27 0.00 4.41 17.61
C ASP A 27 0.74 4.38 16.26
N TYR A 28 0.05 4.75 15.17
CA TYR A 28 0.71 4.93 13.88
C TYR A 28 1.60 6.16 13.93
N ASP A 29 2.77 6.06 13.28
CA ASP A 29 3.53 7.27 12.96
C ASP A 29 2.67 8.19 12.07
N VAL A 30 2.38 9.38 12.58
CA VAL A 30 1.47 10.34 11.93
C VAL A 30 2.04 10.81 10.58
N THR A 31 3.36 10.82 10.41
CA THR A 31 3.99 11.23 9.15
C THR A 31 3.86 10.15 8.08
N GLU A 32 3.99 8.87 8.45
CA GLU A 32 3.74 7.72 7.58
C GLU A 32 2.25 7.54 7.28
N ALA A 33 1.38 7.71 8.27
CA ALA A 33 -0.07 7.58 8.10
C ALA A 33 -0.66 8.62 7.13
N ARG A 34 0.00 9.77 6.96
CA ARG A 34 -0.34 10.75 5.91
C ARG A 34 0.00 10.26 4.50
N LYS A 35 0.92 9.30 4.38
CA LYS A 35 1.43 8.71 3.14
C LYS A 35 0.81 7.33 2.86
N ILE A 36 -0.39 7.06 3.36
CA ILE A 36 -1.20 5.91 2.89
C ILE A 36 -1.53 6.14 1.41
N TRP A 37 -1.04 5.27 0.55
CA TRP A 37 -1.27 5.32 -0.89
C TRP A 37 -2.61 4.69 -1.27
N SER A 38 -2.99 3.59 -0.64
CA SER A 38 -4.21 2.88 -0.99
C SER A 38 -4.69 1.95 0.11
N PHE A 39 -6.00 1.67 0.07
CA PHE A 39 -6.68 0.63 0.83
C PHE A 39 -7.03 -0.51 -0.12
N GLY A 40 -6.90 -1.77 0.28
CA GLY A 40 -7.11 -2.91 -0.63
C GLY A 40 -7.80 -4.09 0.04
N PRO A 41 -8.47 -4.98 -0.72
CA PRO A 41 -8.75 -4.87 -2.16
C PRO A 41 -9.84 -3.83 -2.51
N ASP A 42 -10.05 -3.61 -3.81
CA ASP A 42 -11.06 -2.75 -4.44
C ASP A 42 -11.10 -1.29 -3.94
N GLY A 43 -9.98 -0.79 -3.40
CA GLY A 43 -9.85 0.60 -2.97
C GLY A 43 -10.43 0.93 -1.60
N THR A 44 -11.14 0.01 -0.94
CA THR A 44 -11.77 0.23 0.38
C THR A 44 -11.50 -0.90 1.37
N GLY A 45 -10.84 -1.98 0.94
CA GLY A 45 -10.60 -3.14 1.79
C GLY A 45 -9.65 -2.86 2.96
N PRO A 46 -9.64 -3.74 3.96
CA PRO A 46 -8.96 -3.57 5.24
C PRO A 46 -7.46 -3.90 5.19
N ASN A 47 -6.80 -3.60 4.06
CA ASN A 47 -5.36 -3.68 3.90
C ASN A 47 -4.82 -2.30 3.53
N LEU A 48 -3.61 -1.97 3.97
CA LEU A 48 -2.99 -0.66 3.77
C LEU A 48 -1.69 -0.79 2.97
N LEU A 49 -1.50 0.12 2.01
CA LEU A 49 -0.20 0.36 1.38
C LEU A 49 0.30 1.73 1.82
N ILE A 50 1.46 1.79 2.47
CA ILE A 50 2.04 3.00 3.03
C ILE A 50 3.44 3.25 2.47
N ASP A 51 3.70 4.50 2.08
CA ASP A 51 5.04 4.94 1.69
C ASP A 51 5.84 5.43 2.91
N CYS A 52 6.84 4.64 3.29
CA CYS A 52 7.80 4.93 4.36
C CYS A 52 9.16 5.39 3.80
N THR A 53 9.28 5.56 2.48
CA THR A 53 10.55 5.92 1.82
C THR A 53 10.98 7.35 2.16
N LYS A 54 12.28 7.63 1.96
CA LYS A 54 12.89 8.95 2.15
C LYS A 54 13.86 9.25 1.01
N GLY A 55 13.67 10.37 0.33
CA GLY A 55 14.61 10.87 -0.69
C GLY A 55 14.62 10.09 -2.01
N VAL A 56 13.57 9.30 -2.31
CA VAL A 56 13.47 8.56 -3.57
C VAL A 56 13.01 9.48 -4.69
N GLN A 57 13.82 9.59 -5.74
CA GLN A 57 13.47 10.34 -6.95
C GLN A 57 12.46 9.55 -7.80
N TYR A 58 11.59 10.26 -8.53
CA TYR A 58 10.59 9.69 -9.45
C TYR A 58 9.54 8.76 -8.80
N LEU A 59 9.47 8.67 -7.48
CA LEU A 59 8.57 7.75 -6.76
C LEU A 59 7.09 7.94 -7.16
N ASN A 60 6.68 9.19 -7.34
CA ASN A 60 5.31 9.51 -7.74
C ASN A 60 4.93 8.98 -9.13
N GLU A 61 5.90 8.72 -10.01
CA GLU A 61 5.64 8.19 -11.37
C GLU A 61 5.20 6.73 -11.35
N ILE A 62 5.66 5.96 -10.37
CA ILE A 62 5.31 4.53 -10.25
C ILE A 62 4.11 4.29 -9.34
N LYS A 63 3.64 5.31 -8.61
CA LYS A 63 2.62 5.19 -7.56
C LYS A 63 1.40 4.42 -8.05
N ASP A 64 0.82 4.81 -9.17
CA ASP A 64 -0.40 4.18 -9.70
C ASP A 64 -0.16 2.72 -10.10
N SER A 65 1.03 2.41 -10.60
CA SER A 65 1.42 1.04 -10.95
C SER A 65 1.61 0.16 -9.72
N VAL A 66 2.21 0.70 -8.65
CA VAL A 66 2.34 -0.01 -7.37
C VAL A 66 0.97 -0.24 -6.74
N VAL A 67 0.10 0.79 -6.76
CA VAL A 67 -1.27 0.66 -6.27
C VAL A 67 -2.03 -0.41 -7.06
N ALA A 68 -1.93 -0.44 -8.39
CA ALA A 68 -2.57 -1.48 -9.20
C ALA A 68 -2.05 -2.89 -8.85
N GLY A 69 -0.73 -3.05 -8.67
CA GLY A 69 -0.14 -4.32 -8.23
C GLY A 69 -0.61 -4.73 -6.83
N PHE A 70 -0.75 -3.78 -5.91
CA PHE A 70 -1.27 -3.99 -4.56
C PHE A 70 -2.76 -4.39 -4.54
N GLN A 71 -3.61 -3.72 -5.32
CA GLN A 71 -5.02 -4.09 -5.45
C GLN A 71 -5.17 -5.52 -5.97
N TRP A 72 -4.36 -5.88 -6.96
CA TRP A 72 -4.35 -7.24 -7.49
C TRP A 72 -3.86 -8.26 -6.45
N ALA A 73 -2.73 -7.97 -5.79
CA ALA A 73 -2.15 -8.85 -4.79
C ALA A 73 -3.11 -9.11 -3.63
N THR A 74 -3.78 -8.06 -3.12
CA THR A 74 -4.72 -8.17 -2.00
C THR A 74 -6.06 -8.81 -2.36
N LYS A 75 -6.41 -8.86 -3.65
CA LYS A 75 -7.63 -9.53 -4.13
C LYS A 75 -7.46 -11.04 -4.26
N GLU A 76 -6.31 -11.49 -4.76
CA GLU A 76 -6.05 -12.93 -4.93
C GLU A 76 -5.30 -13.51 -3.73
N GLY A 77 -4.47 -12.75 -3.00
CA GLY A 77 -3.62 -13.34 -1.97
C GLY A 77 -2.64 -14.40 -2.52
N VAL A 78 -1.73 -14.87 -1.67
CA VAL A 78 -0.63 -15.77 -2.10
C VAL A 78 -0.87 -17.24 -1.75
N LEU A 79 -1.69 -17.53 -0.76
CA LEU A 79 -1.85 -18.89 -0.22
C LEU A 79 -2.90 -19.70 -0.98
N SER A 80 -4.06 -19.10 -1.25
CA SER A 80 -5.24 -19.85 -1.72
C SER A 80 -6.14 -19.06 -2.67
N GLU A 81 -5.62 -18.01 -3.32
CA GLU A 81 -6.38 -17.21 -4.28
C GLU A 81 -7.64 -16.51 -3.68
N GLU A 82 -7.58 -16.19 -2.37
CA GLU A 82 -8.63 -15.47 -1.64
C GLU A 82 -8.22 -14.05 -1.21
N ASN A 83 -9.23 -13.20 -1.01
CA ASN A 83 -9.05 -11.83 -0.55
C ASN A 83 -8.24 -11.77 0.75
N MET A 84 -7.16 -10.99 0.71
CA MET A 84 -6.33 -10.70 1.86
C MET A 84 -7.06 -9.77 2.84
N ARG A 85 -6.70 -9.86 4.13
CA ARG A 85 -7.30 -9.04 5.18
C ARG A 85 -6.29 -8.72 6.27
N ALA A 86 -6.43 -7.52 6.85
CA ALA A 86 -5.68 -7.05 8.00
C ALA A 86 -4.16 -6.95 7.78
N VAL A 87 -3.73 -6.66 6.56
CA VAL A 87 -2.30 -6.50 6.22
C VAL A 87 -1.94 -5.04 6.00
N ARG A 88 -0.84 -4.60 6.62
CA ARG A 88 -0.17 -3.32 6.32
C ARG A 88 1.14 -3.59 5.59
N PHE A 89 1.26 -3.09 4.37
CA PHE A 89 2.52 -3.08 3.61
C PHE A 89 3.18 -1.70 3.71
N ASN A 90 4.47 -1.69 4.02
CA ASN A 90 5.30 -0.50 4.09
C ASN A 90 6.37 -0.55 3.01
N ILE A 91 6.41 0.47 2.15
CA ILE A 91 7.47 0.63 1.17
C ILE A 91 8.62 1.39 1.84
N TYR A 92 9.72 0.71 2.14
CA TYR A 92 10.88 1.32 2.80
C TYR A 92 11.95 1.81 1.84
N ASP A 93 12.16 1.11 0.73
CA ASP A 93 13.18 1.45 -0.26
C ASP A 93 12.69 1.14 -1.68
N VAL A 94 13.14 1.96 -2.63
CA VAL A 94 12.82 1.85 -4.06
C VAL A 94 14.00 2.39 -4.86
N THR A 95 14.54 1.55 -5.74
CA THR A 95 15.52 1.97 -6.74
C THR A 95 14.85 2.00 -8.11
N LEU A 96 14.90 3.15 -8.79
CA LEU A 96 14.29 3.35 -10.09
C LEU A 96 15.34 3.65 -11.16
N HIS A 97 15.14 3.11 -12.36
CA HIS A 97 15.90 3.49 -13.54
C HIS A 97 15.70 4.99 -13.83
N SER A 98 16.69 5.70 -14.39
CA SER A 98 16.61 7.16 -14.66
C SER A 98 15.66 7.53 -15.80
N ASP A 99 15.55 6.67 -16.81
CA ASP A 99 14.67 6.90 -17.96
C ASP A 99 13.23 6.40 -17.73
N ALA A 100 12.24 7.25 -17.98
CA ALA A 100 10.83 6.99 -17.72
C ALA A 100 10.25 5.78 -18.49
N ILE A 101 10.81 5.46 -19.66
CA ILE A 101 10.36 4.30 -20.47
C ILE A 101 10.55 2.96 -19.75
N HIS A 102 11.44 2.91 -18.75
CA HIS A 102 11.72 1.74 -17.92
C HIS A 102 10.96 1.74 -16.58
N ARG A 103 9.98 2.64 -16.42
CA ARG A 103 9.12 2.75 -15.23
C ARG A 103 7.64 2.52 -15.53
N GLY A 104 7.34 1.92 -16.68
CA GLY A 104 5.97 1.67 -17.12
C GLY A 104 5.24 0.60 -16.30
N GLY A 105 3.91 0.67 -16.26
CA GLY A 105 3.08 -0.25 -15.47
C GLY A 105 3.29 -1.73 -15.80
N GLY A 106 3.55 -2.09 -17.06
CA GLY A 106 3.87 -3.47 -17.46
C GLY A 106 5.11 -4.05 -16.79
N GLN A 107 6.03 -3.21 -16.31
CA GLN A 107 7.23 -3.63 -15.57
C GLN A 107 7.02 -3.57 -14.05
N ILE A 108 6.32 -2.55 -13.57
CA ILE A 108 6.15 -2.29 -12.14
C ILE A 108 5.05 -3.14 -11.50
N ILE A 109 3.90 -3.32 -12.15
CA ILE A 109 2.74 -4.03 -11.59
C ILE A 109 3.09 -5.49 -11.20
N PRO A 110 3.61 -6.34 -12.11
CA PRO A 110 3.92 -7.73 -11.76
C PRO A 110 5.05 -7.84 -10.73
N THR A 111 6.02 -6.92 -10.78
CA THR A 111 7.13 -6.87 -9.81
C THR A 111 6.63 -6.52 -8.41
N THR A 112 5.74 -5.53 -8.32
CA THR A 112 5.09 -5.15 -7.06
C THR A 112 4.31 -6.33 -6.48
N ARG A 113 3.47 -6.98 -7.28
CA ARG A 113 2.67 -8.13 -6.84
C ARG A 113 3.53 -9.25 -6.26
N ARG A 114 4.62 -9.62 -6.96
CA ARG A 114 5.55 -10.66 -6.48
C ARG A 114 6.26 -10.25 -5.18
N CYS A 115 6.66 -8.98 -5.06
CA CYS A 115 7.27 -8.46 -3.84
C CYS A 115 6.32 -8.57 -2.64
N LEU A 116 5.07 -8.12 -2.80
CA LEU A 116 4.05 -8.21 -1.74
C LEU A 116 3.78 -9.65 -1.31
N TYR A 117 3.71 -10.59 -2.25
CA TYR A 117 3.59 -12.01 -1.94
C TYR A 117 4.78 -12.56 -1.15
N ALA A 118 6.01 -12.19 -1.51
CA ALA A 118 7.19 -12.57 -0.75
C ALA A 118 7.14 -12.02 0.69
N CYS A 119 6.71 -10.77 0.88
CA CYS A 119 6.51 -10.20 2.22
C CYS A 119 5.52 -11.01 3.05
N ILE A 120 4.42 -11.47 2.45
CA ILE A 120 3.40 -12.26 3.18
C ILE A 120 3.91 -13.64 3.55
N LEU A 121 4.59 -14.33 2.64
CA LEU A 121 5.12 -15.66 2.91
C LEU A 121 6.23 -15.65 3.98
N THR A 122 6.84 -14.48 4.22
CA THR A 122 7.90 -14.30 5.22
C THR A 122 7.42 -13.64 6.51
N ALA A 123 6.20 -13.08 6.52
CA ALA A 123 5.57 -12.56 7.72
C ALA A 123 5.20 -13.71 8.65
N GLN A 124 5.56 -13.58 9.93
CA GLN A 124 5.21 -14.52 11.01
C GLN A 124 4.04 -13.98 11.83
#